data_AF-A0A1V0TLY8-F1
#
_entry.id   AF-A0A1V0TLY8-F1
#
_cell.length_a   1.000
_cell.length_b   1.000
_cell.length_c   1.000
_cell.angle_alpha   90.00
_cell.angle_beta   90.00
_cell.angle_gamma   90.00
#
_symmetry.space_group_name_H-M   'P 1'
#
loop_
_entity.id
_entity.type
_entity.pdbx_description
1 polymer ?
#
loop_
_entity_poly.entity_id
_entity_poly.type
_entity_poly.pdbx_seq_one_letter_code
_entity_poly.pdbx_strand_id
1 'polypeptide(L)'
;MVTLFNVRFGKQNGDVKTLQEALIATHFTLPKGATGTFDDQTRSAYADWQKSLGFHGPDADGFPGCDSLTKLGHKAGFAVDCRNPGAISVNSVSFAKNHGIAQNIDTAREFAQQACTLTGAPSTWVTGVGNDANILTLILRESSYNPNAVNKTDDNAHGPLQSDGAPFNCSRGYAQVIAPTFAEFHQADTSDQIYDPVANIAAAFNYIWSRYGDISRVQQANPHLKPHGF
;
A
#
# COMPACT_ATOMS: atom_id res chain seq x y z
N MET A 1 -0.67 19.83 10.61
CA MET A 1 0.21 18.69 10.32
C MET A 1 -0.50 17.84 9.29
N VAL A 2 0.18 17.38 8.24
CA VAL A 2 -0.37 16.53 7.18
C VAL A 2 0.22 15.13 7.34
N THR A 3 -0.62 14.10 7.38
CA THR A 3 -0.16 12.72 7.49
C THR A 3 0.03 12.12 6.10
N LEU A 4 1.21 11.55 5.82
CA LEU A 4 1.52 10.95 4.52
C LEU A 4 0.50 9.88 4.10
N PHE A 5 0.03 9.08 5.06
CA PHE A 5 -0.98 8.04 4.84
C PHE A 5 -2.37 8.57 4.46
N ASN A 6 -2.65 9.84 4.73
CA ASN A 6 -3.93 10.48 4.38
C ASN A 6 -3.92 11.10 2.97
N VAL A 7 -2.75 11.32 2.37
CA VAL A 7 -2.61 11.98 1.06
C VAL A 7 -2.30 10.98 -0.07
N ARG A 8 -3.22 10.03 -0.26
CA ARG A 8 -3.11 8.96 -1.27
C ARG A 8 -4.20 9.07 -2.32
N PHE A 9 -3.91 8.61 -3.53
CA PHE A 9 -4.90 8.58 -4.62
C PHE A 9 -6.20 7.89 -4.19
N GLY A 10 -7.32 8.53 -4.49
CA GLY A 10 -8.66 8.13 -4.08
C GLY A 10 -9.11 8.64 -2.71
N LYS A 11 -8.20 9.11 -1.84
CA LYS A 11 -8.58 9.66 -0.53
C LYS A 11 -9.30 10.99 -0.68
N GLN A 12 -10.31 11.21 0.17
CA GLN A 12 -10.99 12.48 0.32
C GLN A 12 -10.96 12.92 1.79
N ASN A 13 -10.18 13.96 2.12
CA ASN A 13 -10.02 14.45 3.50
C ASN A 13 -9.34 15.83 3.55
N GLY A 14 -9.18 16.36 4.76
CA GLY A 14 -8.53 17.66 5.01
C GLY A 14 -7.04 17.70 4.66
N ASP A 15 -6.30 16.61 4.89
CA ASP A 15 -4.86 16.53 4.59
C ASP A 15 -4.61 16.66 3.07
N VAL A 16 -5.45 16.02 2.26
CA VAL A 16 -5.43 16.17 0.79
C VAL A 16 -5.74 17.61 0.40
N LYS A 17 -6.74 18.24 1.04
CA LYS A 17 -7.06 19.64 0.76
C LYS A 17 -5.88 20.56 1.06
N THR A 18 -5.24 20.38 2.22
CA THR A 18 -4.03 21.14 2.60
C THR A 18 -2.88 20.93 1.61
N LEU A 19 -2.67 19.68 1.14
CA LEU A 19 -1.69 19.40 0.08
C LEU A 19 -2.02 20.15 -1.21
N GLN A 20 -3.28 20.15 -1.65
CA GLN A 20 -3.70 20.84 -2.87
C GLN A 20 -3.57 22.36 -2.75
N GLU A 21 -3.95 22.94 -1.60
CA GLU A 21 -3.76 24.35 -1.30
C GLU A 21 -2.27 24.72 -1.33
N ALA A 22 -1.40 23.86 -0.81
CA ALA A 22 0.05 24.04 -0.88
C ALA A 22 0.62 23.95 -2.30
N LEU A 23 0.13 23.01 -3.13
CA LEU A 23 0.50 22.95 -4.55
C LEU A 23 0.10 24.24 -5.28
N ILE A 24 -1.11 24.75 -5.04
CA ILE A 24 -1.58 26.01 -5.62
C ILE A 24 -0.72 27.20 -5.15
N ALA A 25 -0.44 27.28 -3.84
CA ALA A 25 0.39 28.33 -3.26
C ALA A 25 1.85 28.30 -3.75
N THR A 26 2.32 27.13 -4.20
CA THR A 26 3.64 26.94 -4.80
C THR A 26 3.64 27.02 -6.33
N HIS A 27 2.55 27.54 -6.91
CA HIS A 27 2.33 27.82 -8.34
C HIS A 27 2.14 26.59 -9.24
N PHE A 28 1.65 25.47 -8.69
CA PHE A 28 1.19 24.32 -9.49
C PHE A 28 -0.31 24.41 -9.76
N THR A 29 -0.70 24.07 -10.98
CA THR A 29 -2.08 24.23 -11.44
C THR A 29 -2.94 23.04 -11.04
N LEU A 30 -3.98 23.30 -10.25
CA LEU A 30 -5.12 22.39 -10.08
C LEU A 30 -6.37 23.07 -10.63
N PRO A 31 -6.85 22.71 -11.84
CA PRO A 31 -7.94 23.41 -12.52
C PRO A 31 -9.25 23.48 -11.72
N LYS A 32 -9.53 22.48 -10.87
CA LYS A 32 -10.73 22.47 -10.01
C LYS A 32 -10.46 23.02 -8.61
N GLY A 33 -9.26 23.55 -8.36
CA GLY A 33 -8.82 23.98 -7.04
C GLY A 33 -8.63 22.84 -6.05
N ALA A 34 -8.59 23.19 -4.76
CA ALA A 34 -8.42 22.25 -3.65
C ALA A 34 -9.75 21.59 -3.28
N THR A 35 -10.09 20.51 -3.98
CA THR A 35 -11.33 19.72 -3.80
C THR A 35 -11.34 18.86 -2.54
N GLY A 36 -10.18 18.62 -1.94
CA GLY A 36 -9.97 17.66 -0.86
C GLY A 36 -9.94 16.21 -1.32
N THR A 37 -10.05 15.92 -2.63
CA THR A 37 -9.98 14.57 -3.20
C THR A 37 -8.69 14.39 -3.98
N PHE A 38 -7.91 13.36 -3.67
CA PHE A 38 -6.66 13.08 -4.37
C PHE A 38 -6.98 12.29 -5.64
N ASP A 39 -7.14 13.01 -6.72
CA ASP A 39 -7.49 12.52 -8.05
C ASP A 39 -6.34 12.77 -9.06
N ASP A 40 -6.61 12.58 -10.35
CA ASP A 40 -5.60 12.73 -11.40
C ASP A 40 -5.02 14.14 -11.51
N GLN A 41 -5.79 15.22 -11.27
CA GLN A 41 -5.22 16.57 -11.25
C GLN A 41 -4.26 16.74 -10.07
N THR A 42 -4.58 16.15 -8.91
CA THR A 42 -3.73 16.22 -7.72
C THR A 42 -2.44 15.46 -7.96
N ARG A 43 -2.55 14.24 -8.51
CA ARG A 43 -1.40 13.43 -8.92
C ARG A 43 -0.52 14.17 -9.94
N SER A 44 -1.12 14.76 -10.98
CA SER A 44 -0.38 15.48 -12.01
C SER A 44 0.34 16.70 -11.44
N ALA A 45 -0.34 17.53 -10.64
CA ALA A 45 0.25 18.69 -10.01
C ALA A 45 1.38 18.30 -9.03
N TYR A 46 1.20 17.20 -8.29
CA TYR A 46 2.22 16.69 -7.40
C TYR A 46 3.44 16.11 -8.16
N ALA A 47 3.23 15.50 -9.32
CA ALA A 47 4.31 15.04 -10.19
C ALA A 47 5.14 16.23 -10.70
N ASP A 48 4.50 17.33 -11.06
CA ASP A 48 5.20 18.55 -11.46
C ASP A 48 5.96 19.19 -10.29
N TRP A 49 5.40 19.11 -9.07
CA TRP A 49 6.12 19.46 -7.84
C TRP A 49 7.38 18.60 -7.65
N GLN A 50 7.28 17.28 -7.77
CA GLN A 50 8.44 16.39 -7.69
C GLN A 50 9.50 16.74 -8.76
N LYS A 51 9.09 16.98 -10.01
CA LYS A 51 10.02 17.41 -11.08
C LYS A 51 10.72 18.72 -10.73
N SER A 52 10.02 19.67 -10.11
CA SER A 52 10.61 20.95 -9.67
C SER A 52 11.69 20.79 -8.60
N LEU A 53 11.68 19.67 -7.88
CA LEU A 53 12.70 19.30 -6.89
C LEU A 53 13.87 18.50 -7.51
N GLY A 54 13.87 18.25 -8.82
CA GLY A 54 14.89 17.48 -9.53
C GLY A 54 14.64 15.96 -9.58
N PHE A 55 13.44 15.51 -9.22
CA PHE A 55 13.06 14.10 -9.37
C PHE A 55 12.72 13.81 -10.84
N HIS A 56 13.01 12.60 -11.31
CA HIS A 56 12.83 12.21 -12.70
C HIS A 56 12.31 10.78 -12.81
N GLY A 57 11.66 10.46 -13.94
CA GLY A 57 11.19 9.10 -14.21
C GLY A 57 10.27 8.57 -13.10
N PRO A 58 10.50 7.34 -12.59
CA PRO A 58 9.72 6.75 -11.51
C PRO A 58 9.73 7.55 -10.20
N ASP A 59 10.70 8.43 -9.98
CA ASP A 59 10.79 9.20 -8.73
C ASP A 59 9.92 10.48 -8.76
N ALA A 60 9.36 10.84 -9.93
CA ALA A 60 8.44 11.97 -10.12
C ALA A 60 7.06 11.49 -10.61
N ASP A 61 6.49 10.55 -9.88
CA ASP A 61 5.35 9.73 -10.28
C ASP A 61 3.97 10.27 -9.86
N GLY A 62 3.95 11.41 -9.16
CA GLY A 62 2.77 12.07 -8.64
C GLY A 62 2.26 11.56 -7.31
N PHE A 63 2.97 10.63 -6.67
CA PHE A 63 2.59 10.11 -5.36
C PHE A 63 3.45 10.75 -4.26
N PRO A 64 2.83 11.29 -3.20
CA PRO A 64 3.58 11.83 -2.09
C PRO A 64 4.44 10.77 -1.43
N GLY A 65 5.73 11.09 -1.30
CA GLY A 65 6.67 10.40 -0.41
C GLY A 65 7.08 11.36 0.71
N CYS A 66 7.67 10.82 1.79
CA CYS A 66 8.04 11.62 2.95
C CYS A 66 8.89 12.83 2.59
N ASP A 67 9.93 12.65 1.77
CA ASP A 67 10.87 13.72 1.39
C ASP A 67 10.20 14.82 0.55
N SER A 68 9.48 14.44 -0.51
CA SER A 68 8.84 15.41 -1.41
C SER A 68 7.71 16.17 -0.70
N LEU A 69 6.97 15.50 0.19
CA LEU A 69 5.89 16.11 0.95
C LEU A 69 6.43 17.02 2.04
N THR A 70 7.51 16.62 2.72
CA THR A 70 8.18 17.45 3.74
C THR A 70 8.73 18.72 3.11
N LYS A 71 9.34 18.63 1.92
CA LYS A 71 9.78 19.81 1.15
C LYS A 71 8.61 20.73 0.78
N LEU A 72 7.46 20.17 0.41
CA LEU A 72 6.25 20.97 0.14
C LEU A 72 5.76 21.65 1.41
N GLY A 73 5.73 20.90 2.52
CA GLY A 73 5.39 21.37 3.85
C GLY A 73 6.25 22.54 4.31
N HIS A 74 7.57 22.45 4.16
CA HIS A 74 8.48 23.55 4.45
C HIS A 74 8.19 24.81 3.61
N LYS A 75 7.85 24.62 2.33
CA LYS A 75 7.57 25.75 1.42
C LYS A 75 6.21 26.40 1.68
N ALA A 76 5.21 25.63 2.13
CA ALA A 76 3.84 26.06 2.33
C ALA A 76 3.44 26.26 3.81
N GLY A 77 4.34 25.98 4.77
CA GLY A 77 4.12 26.24 6.19
C GLY A 77 3.37 25.14 6.96
N PHE A 78 3.50 23.86 6.58
CA PHE A 78 2.94 22.74 7.34
C PHE A 78 3.97 21.65 7.66
N ALA A 79 3.83 21.01 8.82
CA ALA A 79 4.63 19.84 9.20
C ALA A 79 4.03 18.55 8.61
N VAL A 80 4.89 17.57 8.32
CA VAL A 80 4.50 16.25 7.78
C VAL A 80 4.75 15.17 8.81
N ASP A 81 3.77 14.30 9.00
CA ASP A 81 3.96 13.02 9.69
C ASP A 81 4.09 11.90 8.65
N CYS A 82 5.30 11.35 8.52
CA CYS A 82 5.59 10.28 7.57
C CYS A 82 5.37 8.88 8.15
N ARG A 83 5.07 8.78 9.45
CA ARG A 83 4.87 7.49 10.09
C ARG A 83 3.59 6.85 9.55
N ASN A 84 3.62 5.54 9.39
CA ASN A 84 2.39 4.77 9.31
C ASN A 84 1.76 4.76 10.71
N PRO A 85 0.59 5.37 10.94
CA PRO A 85 -0.06 5.33 12.25
C PRO A 85 -0.45 3.93 12.68
N GLY A 86 -0.58 2.99 11.75
CA GLY A 86 -0.85 1.58 12.01
C GLY A 86 0.40 0.73 12.23
N ALA A 87 1.61 1.25 12.04
CA ALA A 87 2.83 0.45 12.19
C ALA A 87 2.95 -0.16 13.60
N ILE A 88 3.43 -1.40 13.65
CA ILE A 88 3.69 -2.13 14.88
C ILE A 88 5.18 -2.43 15.02
N SER A 89 5.60 -2.82 16.22
CA SER A 89 6.95 -3.37 16.38
C SER A 89 7.07 -4.66 15.58
N VAL A 90 8.21 -4.85 14.91
CA VAL A 90 8.47 -6.10 14.18
C VAL A 90 8.49 -7.32 15.10
N ASN A 91 8.77 -7.13 16.39
CA ASN A 91 8.74 -8.19 17.40
C ASN A 91 7.32 -8.55 17.85
N SER A 92 6.32 -7.73 17.50
CA SER A 92 4.90 -7.99 17.77
C SER A 92 4.24 -8.83 16.68
N VAL A 93 4.92 -9.08 15.56
CA VAL A 93 4.35 -9.87 14.46
C VAL A 93 4.13 -11.31 14.92
N SER A 94 2.87 -11.74 14.92
CA SER A 94 2.50 -13.11 15.24
C SER A 94 2.54 -14.00 13.98
N PHE A 95 3.15 -15.17 14.12
CA PHE A 95 3.28 -16.18 13.05
C PHE A 95 2.27 -17.33 13.20
N ALA A 96 1.23 -17.15 14.02
CA ALA A 96 0.15 -18.13 14.14
C ALA A 96 -0.57 -18.31 12.79
N LYS A 97 -0.91 -19.55 12.42
CA LYS A 97 -1.68 -19.85 11.20
C LYS A 97 -3.18 -19.79 11.46
N ASN A 98 -3.94 -19.49 10.40
CA ASN A 98 -5.40 -19.51 10.45
C ASN A 98 -5.93 -20.94 10.53
N HIS A 99 -7.15 -21.07 11.06
CA HIS A 99 -7.93 -22.29 11.06
C HIS A 99 -9.28 -22.06 10.36
N GLY A 100 -9.72 -23.00 9.53
CA GLY A 100 -11.07 -22.98 8.94
C GLY A 100 -11.32 -21.97 7.81
N ILE A 101 -10.28 -21.28 7.31
CA ILE A 101 -10.44 -20.35 6.19
C ILE A 101 -10.36 -21.12 4.86
N ALA A 102 -11.39 -20.97 4.02
CA ALA A 102 -11.47 -21.62 2.72
C ALA A 102 -10.46 -21.02 1.72
N GLN A 103 -9.87 -21.89 0.88
CA GLN A 103 -8.88 -21.51 -0.12
C GLN A 103 -9.56 -21.28 -1.48
N ASN A 104 -10.28 -20.18 -1.61
CA ASN A 104 -10.98 -19.82 -2.84
C ASN A 104 -11.07 -18.30 -3.03
N ILE A 105 -11.40 -17.91 -4.26
CA ILE A 105 -11.48 -16.51 -4.66
C ILE A 105 -12.59 -15.75 -3.91
N ASP A 106 -13.71 -16.39 -3.60
CA ASP A 106 -14.85 -15.71 -2.96
C ASP A 106 -14.50 -15.28 -1.53
N THR A 107 -13.85 -16.16 -0.77
CA THR A 107 -13.33 -15.87 0.56
C THR A 107 -12.27 -14.78 0.52
N ALA A 108 -11.32 -14.87 -0.43
CA ALA A 108 -10.29 -13.84 -0.60
C ALA A 108 -10.91 -12.46 -0.96
N ARG A 109 -12.00 -12.44 -1.75
CA ARG A 109 -12.72 -11.21 -2.12
C ARG A 109 -13.36 -10.54 -0.92
N GLU A 110 -14.01 -11.30 -0.04
CA GLU A 110 -14.62 -10.75 1.18
C GLU A 110 -13.59 -10.09 2.09
N PHE A 111 -12.45 -10.76 2.32
CA PHE A 111 -11.37 -10.18 3.11
C PHE A 111 -10.70 -8.97 2.44
N ALA A 112 -10.54 -9.00 1.11
CA ALA A 112 -10.03 -7.86 0.36
C ALA A 112 -10.96 -6.63 0.43
N GLN A 113 -12.28 -6.85 0.41
CA GLN A 113 -13.26 -5.77 0.60
C GLN A 113 -13.19 -5.17 2.01
N GLN A 114 -13.03 -6.01 3.03
CA GLN A 114 -12.81 -5.53 4.41
C GLN A 114 -11.52 -4.70 4.51
N ALA A 115 -10.44 -5.18 3.88
CA ALA A 115 -9.19 -4.43 3.83
C ALA A 115 -9.37 -3.08 3.10
N CYS A 116 -10.14 -3.02 2.01
CA CYS A 116 -10.48 -1.75 1.36
C CYS A 116 -11.21 -0.79 2.31
N THR A 117 -12.17 -1.28 3.11
CA THR A 117 -12.88 -0.45 4.09
C THR A 117 -11.93 0.12 5.15
N LEU A 118 -11.04 -0.70 5.70
CA LEU A 118 -10.13 -0.30 6.78
C LEU A 118 -9.02 0.64 6.29
N THR A 119 -8.45 0.36 5.12
CA THR A 119 -7.34 1.16 4.59
C THR A 119 -7.83 2.36 3.79
N GLY A 120 -9.10 2.35 3.36
CA GLY A 120 -9.68 3.29 2.40
C GLY A 120 -9.21 3.08 0.97
N ALA A 121 -8.76 1.87 0.62
CA ALA A 121 -8.39 1.54 -0.76
C ALA A 121 -9.65 1.51 -1.64
N PRO A 122 -9.58 2.02 -2.89
CA PRO A 122 -10.72 1.96 -3.80
C PRO A 122 -11.20 0.52 -3.97
N SER A 123 -12.52 0.31 -4.02
CA SER A 123 -13.09 -1.02 -4.28
C SER A 123 -12.65 -1.60 -5.63
N THR A 124 -12.23 -0.74 -6.56
CA THR A 124 -11.62 -1.11 -7.84
C THR A 124 -10.30 -1.87 -7.68
N TRP A 125 -9.61 -1.78 -6.54
CA TRP A 125 -8.46 -2.65 -6.28
C TRP A 125 -8.87 -4.11 -6.08
N VAL A 126 -10.14 -4.40 -5.79
CA VAL A 126 -10.71 -5.75 -5.76
C VAL A 126 -11.30 -6.14 -7.10
N THR A 127 -11.98 -5.22 -7.79
CA THR A 127 -12.73 -5.53 -9.02
C THR A 127 -11.93 -5.34 -10.31
N GLY A 128 -10.81 -4.62 -10.28
CA GLY A 128 -10.03 -4.21 -11.45
C GLY A 128 -9.94 -2.69 -11.59
N VAL A 129 -8.72 -2.19 -11.81
CA VAL A 129 -8.45 -0.81 -12.28
C VAL A 129 -8.28 -0.79 -13.80
N GLY A 130 -7.91 0.35 -14.40
CA GLY A 130 -7.96 0.53 -15.87
C GLY A 130 -7.19 -0.49 -16.74
N ASN A 131 -6.21 -1.21 -16.18
CA ASN A 131 -5.50 -2.30 -16.86
C ASN A 131 -5.86 -3.69 -16.30
N ASP A 132 -7.06 -3.82 -15.72
CA ASP A 132 -7.61 -4.98 -15.02
C ASP A 132 -6.81 -5.46 -13.81
N ALA A 133 -5.79 -4.71 -13.39
CA ALA A 133 -5.01 -5.09 -12.21
C ALA A 133 -5.88 -5.07 -10.95
N ASN A 134 -5.76 -6.11 -10.14
CA ASN A 134 -6.52 -6.24 -8.90
C ASN A 134 -5.79 -7.17 -7.92
N ILE A 135 -6.17 -7.07 -6.65
CA ILE A 135 -5.54 -7.81 -5.57
C ILE A 135 -5.84 -9.32 -5.65
N LEU A 136 -6.97 -9.73 -6.22
CA LEU A 136 -7.30 -11.16 -6.34
C LEU A 136 -6.37 -11.87 -7.33
N THR A 137 -5.98 -11.19 -8.42
CA THR A 137 -4.95 -11.68 -9.33
C THR A 137 -3.59 -11.81 -8.64
N LEU A 138 -3.21 -10.83 -7.81
CA LEU A 138 -2.00 -10.92 -7.00
C LEU A 138 -2.08 -12.12 -6.05
N ILE A 139 -3.14 -12.23 -5.25
CA ILE A 139 -3.31 -13.32 -4.27
C ILE A 139 -3.31 -14.69 -4.94
N LEU A 140 -3.93 -14.83 -6.11
CA LEU A 140 -3.88 -16.06 -6.90
C LEU A 140 -2.44 -16.47 -7.23
N ARG A 141 -1.63 -15.51 -7.70
CA ARG A 141 -0.25 -15.78 -8.12
C ARG A 141 0.68 -16.00 -6.93
N GLU A 142 0.48 -15.23 -5.87
CA GLU A 142 1.32 -15.25 -4.67
C GLU A 142 1.06 -16.46 -3.78
N SER A 143 -0.20 -16.87 -3.64
CA SER A 143 -0.56 -17.89 -2.65
C SER A 143 -1.53 -18.95 -3.16
N SER A 144 -2.00 -18.88 -4.41
CA SER A 144 -3.10 -19.71 -4.91
C SER A 144 -4.34 -19.63 -3.99
N TYR A 145 -4.62 -18.44 -3.45
CA TYR A 145 -5.67 -18.21 -2.45
C TYR A 145 -5.51 -19.04 -1.16
N ASN A 146 -4.28 -19.37 -0.75
CA ASN A 146 -4.01 -20.00 0.53
C ASN A 146 -3.58 -18.94 1.58
N PRO A 147 -4.41 -18.65 2.61
CA PRO A 147 -4.07 -17.63 3.61
C PRO A 147 -2.96 -18.07 4.54
N ASN A 148 -2.57 -19.35 4.52
CA ASN A 148 -1.47 -19.93 5.30
C ASN A 148 -0.23 -20.24 4.45
N ALA A 149 -0.14 -19.70 3.22
CA ALA A 149 1.00 -19.88 2.33
C ALA A 149 2.27 -19.25 2.91
N VAL A 150 3.40 -19.93 2.75
CA VAL A 150 4.73 -19.46 3.14
C VAL A 150 5.74 -19.89 2.10
N ASN A 151 6.50 -18.94 1.57
CA ASN A 151 7.60 -19.24 0.66
C ASN A 151 8.90 -19.42 1.45
N LYS A 152 9.52 -20.60 1.34
CA LYS A 152 10.77 -20.96 2.05
C LYS A 152 11.97 -21.06 1.13
N THR A 153 11.80 -20.71 -0.15
CA THR A 153 12.78 -21.01 -1.20
C THR A 153 13.25 -19.77 -1.95
N ASP A 154 12.70 -18.59 -1.64
CA ASP A 154 13.16 -17.33 -2.20
C ASP A 154 14.40 -16.78 -1.47
N ASP A 155 15.00 -15.75 -2.06
CA ASP A 155 16.20 -15.09 -1.51
C ASP A 155 15.98 -14.51 -0.09
N ASN A 156 14.72 -14.26 0.28
CA ASN A 156 14.35 -13.76 1.59
C ASN A 156 14.27 -14.88 2.66
N ALA A 157 14.44 -16.16 2.32
CA ALA A 157 14.29 -17.28 3.25
C ALA A 157 15.45 -17.42 4.26
N HIS A 158 15.72 -16.38 5.04
CA HIS A 158 16.78 -16.32 6.05
C HIS A 158 16.29 -15.71 7.38
N GLY A 159 17.15 -15.73 8.40
CA GLY A 159 16.84 -15.26 9.76
C GLY A 159 16.35 -16.37 10.71
N PRO A 160 16.00 -16.03 11.96
CA PRO A 160 15.60 -17.01 12.97
C PRO A 160 14.29 -17.71 12.60
N LEU A 161 14.18 -19.00 12.93
CA LEU A 161 12.95 -19.77 12.76
C LEU A 161 11.83 -19.20 13.64
N GLN A 162 10.64 -19.08 13.06
CA GLN A 162 9.43 -18.63 13.74
C GLN A 162 8.54 -19.82 14.14
N SER A 163 7.45 -19.54 14.85
CA SER A 163 6.53 -20.58 15.36
C SER A 163 5.82 -21.39 14.26
N ASP A 164 5.81 -20.89 13.03
CA ASP A 164 5.32 -21.60 11.84
C ASP A 164 6.37 -22.52 11.17
N GLY A 165 7.58 -22.57 11.72
CA GLY A 165 8.70 -23.35 11.22
C GLY A 165 9.34 -22.79 9.95
N ALA A 166 9.16 -21.50 9.64
CA ALA A 166 9.83 -20.81 8.54
C ALA A 166 10.81 -19.73 9.06
N PRO A 167 11.91 -19.45 8.34
CA PRO A 167 12.78 -18.31 8.62
C PRO A 167 12.02 -16.99 8.69
N PHE A 168 12.47 -16.07 9.54
CA PHE A 168 11.81 -14.80 9.81
C PHE A 168 11.46 -13.99 8.55
N ASN A 169 12.36 -13.91 7.58
CA ASN A 169 12.16 -13.09 6.38
C ASN A 169 11.36 -13.78 5.25
N CYS A 170 10.87 -15.00 5.45
CA CYS A 170 9.97 -15.63 4.47
C CYS A 170 8.71 -14.79 4.22
N SER A 171 8.29 -14.73 2.96
CA SER A 171 7.00 -14.15 2.56
C SER A 171 5.84 -15.06 3.01
N ARG A 172 4.74 -14.46 3.50
CA ARG A 172 3.64 -15.17 4.16
C ARG A 172 2.25 -14.61 3.81
N GLY A 173 1.25 -15.48 3.92
CA GLY A 173 -0.17 -15.13 3.78
C GLY A 173 -0.60 -14.87 2.34
N TYR A 174 -1.79 -14.28 2.17
CA TYR A 174 -2.41 -14.11 0.85
C TYR A 174 -1.57 -13.29 -0.14
N ALA A 175 -1.00 -12.18 0.32
CA ALA A 175 -0.21 -11.26 -0.48
C ALA A 175 1.30 -11.49 -0.36
N GLN A 176 1.72 -12.57 0.30
CA GLN A 176 3.13 -12.96 0.47
C GLN A 176 4.02 -11.80 0.98
N VAL A 177 3.57 -11.09 2.01
CA VAL A 177 4.38 -10.03 2.66
C VAL A 177 5.37 -10.64 3.67
N ILE A 178 6.55 -10.03 3.79
CA ILE A 178 7.55 -10.39 4.81
C ILE A 178 7.27 -9.68 6.14
N ALA A 179 7.76 -10.21 7.26
CA ALA A 179 7.47 -9.66 8.60
C ALA A 179 7.88 -8.18 8.79
N PRO A 180 9.04 -7.70 8.30
CA PRO A 180 9.37 -6.28 8.35
C PRO A 180 8.36 -5.39 7.60
N THR A 181 7.98 -5.78 6.38
CA THR A 181 6.97 -5.07 5.58
C THR A 181 5.62 -5.09 6.25
N PHE A 182 5.20 -6.24 6.79
CA PHE A 182 3.94 -6.34 7.52
C PHE A 182 3.94 -5.38 8.72
N ALA A 183 5.00 -5.34 9.52
CA ALA A 183 5.09 -4.46 10.68
C ALA A 183 5.09 -2.97 10.31
N GLU A 184 5.86 -2.58 9.29
CA GLU A 184 5.97 -1.19 8.82
C GLU A 184 4.66 -0.70 8.18
N PHE A 185 3.99 -1.55 7.40
CA PHE A 185 2.78 -1.20 6.66
C PHE A 185 1.49 -1.70 7.31
N HIS A 186 1.55 -2.20 8.55
CA HIS A 186 0.41 -2.69 9.31
C HIS A 186 -0.72 -1.64 9.35
N GLN A 187 -1.96 -2.11 9.33
CA GLN A 187 -3.14 -1.25 9.37
C GLN A 187 -3.67 -1.20 10.80
N ALA A 188 -3.90 0.00 11.34
CA ALA A 188 -4.54 0.11 12.65
C ALA A 188 -5.89 -0.63 12.65
N ASP A 189 -6.24 -1.21 13.80
CA ASP A 189 -7.45 -2.00 14.01
C ASP A 189 -7.52 -3.35 13.26
N THR A 190 -6.39 -3.83 12.72
CA THR A 190 -6.24 -5.24 12.27
C THR A 190 -5.43 -6.09 13.25
N SER A 191 -5.47 -7.40 13.07
CA SER A 191 -4.65 -8.37 13.82
C SER A 191 -3.15 -8.18 13.57
N ASP A 192 -2.32 -8.44 14.57
CA ASP A 192 -0.84 -8.50 14.43
C ASP A 192 -0.34 -9.84 13.84
N GLN A 193 -1.26 -10.76 13.54
CA GLN A 193 -0.99 -12.04 12.92
C GLN A 193 -0.76 -11.89 11.42
N ILE A 194 0.46 -12.17 10.94
CA ILE A 194 0.81 -12.00 9.51
C ILE A 194 -0.02 -12.88 8.57
N TYR A 195 -0.56 -13.99 9.07
CA TYR A 195 -1.44 -14.85 8.29
C TYR A 195 -2.90 -14.38 8.28
N ASP A 196 -3.33 -13.48 9.18
CA ASP A 196 -4.69 -12.95 9.17
C ASP A 196 -4.98 -12.31 7.80
N PRO A 197 -6.00 -12.79 7.05
CA PRO A 197 -6.24 -12.32 5.69
C PRO A 197 -6.43 -10.81 5.55
N VAL A 198 -7.15 -10.19 6.49
CA VAL A 198 -7.48 -8.77 6.42
C VAL A 198 -6.22 -7.96 6.70
N ALA A 199 -5.48 -8.29 7.76
CA ALA A 199 -4.22 -7.63 8.11
C ALA A 199 -3.17 -7.78 7.00
N ASN A 200 -3.02 -8.99 6.45
CA ASN A 200 -2.06 -9.28 5.39
C ASN A 200 -2.35 -8.48 4.11
N ILE A 201 -3.61 -8.44 3.67
CA ILE A 201 -4.03 -7.64 2.51
C ILE A 201 -3.95 -6.14 2.80
N ALA A 202 -4.33 -5.69 4.00
CA ALA A 202 -4.26 -4.29 4.38
C ALA A 202 -2.82 -3.76 4.41
N ALA A 203 -1.89 -4.56 4.94
CA ALA A 203 -0.47 -4.26 4.88
C ALA A 203 0.05 -4.20 3.44
N ALA A 204 -0.38 -5.13 2.59
CA ALA A 204 -0.05 -5.09 1.16
C ALA A 204 -0.61 -3.83 0.47
N PHE A 205 -1.83 -3.39 0.79
CA PHE A 205 -2.38 -2.13 0.25
C PHE A 205 -1.57 -0.91 0.66
N ASN A 206 -1.21 -0.82 1.94
CA ASN A 206 -0.37 0.25 2.46
C ASN A 206 1.01 0.27 1.80
N TYR A 207 1.62 -0.90 1.61
CA TYR A 207 2.86 -1.04 0.85
C TYR A 207 2.70 -0.63 -0.61
N ILE A 208 1.63 -1.09 -1.29
CA ILE A 208 1.37 -0.79 -2.70
C ILE A 208 1.23 0.71 -2.91
N TRP A 209 0.47 1.41 -2.06
CA TRP A 209 0.39 2.87 -2.14
C TRP A 209 1.73 3.54 -1.90
N SER A 210 2.49 3.09 -0.89
CA SER A 210 3.77 3.71 -0.58
C SER A 210 4.82 3.50 -1.67
N ARG A 211 4.82 2.34 -2.34
CA ARG A 211 5.86 1.95 -3.29
C ARG A 211 5.50 2.21 -4.74
N TYR A 212 4.24 1.98 -5.11
CA TYR A 212 3.76 2.03 -6.48
C TYR A 212 2.72 3.14 -6.69
N GLY A 213 2.07 3.60 -5.62
CA GLY A 213 0.99 4.58 -5.67
C GLY A 213 -0.35 4.02 -6.12
N ASP A 214 -0.38 3.05 -7.04
CA ASP A 214 -1.59 2.36 -7.46
C ASP A 214 -1.32 0.90 -7.87
N ILE A 215 -2.31 0.03 -7.67
CA ILE A 215 -2.22 -1.40 -7.97
C ILE A 215 -2.02 -1.67 -9.48
N SER A 216 -2.41 -0.76 -10.37
CA SER A 216 -2.15 -0.86 -11.82
C SER A 216 -0.67 -1.02 -12.16
N ARG A 217 0.23 -0.56 -11.29
CA ARG A 217 1.68 -0.63 -11.50
C ARG A 217 2.32 -1.88 -10.89
N VAL A 218 1.53 -2.74 -10.26
CA VAL A 218 2.01 -3.99 -9.67
C VAL A 218 1.85 -5.10 -10.70
N GLN A 219 2.97 -5.60 -11.25
CA GLN A 219 2.96 -6.64 -12.28
C GLN A 219 2.18 -7.89 -11.84
N GLN A 220 2.33 -8.30 -10.58
CA GLN A 220 1.62 -9.45 -10.03
C GLN A 220 0.11 -9.27 -10.00
N ALA A 221 -0.37 -8.04 -9.84
CA ALA A 221 -1.79 -7.75 -9.86
C ALA A 221 -2.38 -7.70 -11.27
N ASN A 222 -1.57 -7.53 -12.31
CA ASN A 222 -2.04 -7.38 -13.69
C ASN A 222 -2.21 -8.75 -14.40
N PRO A 223 -3.45 -9.13 -14.78
CA PRO A 223 -3.72 -10.43 -15.39
C PRO A 223 -3.14 -10.57 -16.81
N HIS A 224 -2.88 -9.46 -17.50
CA HIS A 224 -2.36 -9.42 -18.88
C HIS A 224 -0.84 -9.52 -18.96
N LEU A 225 -0.14 -9.40 -17.82
CA LEU A 225 1.31 -9.58 -17.73
C LEU A 225 1.65 -10.98 -17.22
N LYS A 226 2.81 -11.51 -17.64
CA LYS A 226 3.33 -12.76 -17.09
C LYS A 226 3.63 -12.59 -15.59
N PRO A 227 3.36 -13.61 -14.74
CA PRO A 227 3.87 -13.63 -13.38
C PRO A 227 5.39 -13.46 -13.39
N HIS A 228 5.93 -12.71 -12.44
CA HIS A 228 7.38 -12.59 -12.24
C HIS A 228 7.77 -13.37 -10.96
N GLY A 229 8.75 -14.27 -11.02
CA GLY A 229 9.30 -14.81 -9.76
C GLY A 229 9.93 -13.69 -8.94
N PHE A 230 9.86 -13.74 -7.61
CA PHE A 230 10.75 -12.88 -6.80
C PHE A 230 12.20 -13.21 -7.11
#